data_AF-A0A1M6A8R5-F1
#
_entry.id   AF-A0A1M6A8R5-F1
#
_cell.length_a   1.000
_cell.length_b   1.000
_cell.length_c   1.000
_cell.angle_alpha   90.00
_cell.angle_beta   90.00
_cell.angle_gamma   90.00
#
_symmetry.space_group_name_H-M   'P 1'
#
loop_
_entity.id
_entity.type
_entity.pdbx_description
1 polymer ?
#
loop_
_entity_poly.entity_id
_entity_poly.type
_entity_poly.pdbx_seq_one_letter_code
_entity_poly.pdbx_strand_id
1 'polypeptide(L)'
;MIIYCLIYPILTVTLFMVWVFQSTLPGGDIGMAPFLVGLVLLIVFGVEIILVLIFRKRLSSMSSRVLSLVFAFLLYESTVWVLGGEIVIFNTFKKPFLEDSNMAFSFSSVFALLIIFVGIFINHKISGSKALKNERV
;
A
#
# COMPACT_ATOMS: atom_id res chain seq x y z
N MET A 1 -12.35 -2.64 7.62
CA MET A 1 -11.77 -1.52 6.86
C MET A 1 -10.57 -0.95 7.58
N ILE A 2 -10.70 -0.50 8.82
CA ILE A 2 -9.57 0.01 9.64
C ILE A 2 -8.36 -0.96 9.64
N ILE A 3 -8.61 -2.27 9.73
CA ILE A 3 -7.56 -3.29 9.65
C ILE A 3 -6.77 -3.20 8.33
N TYR A 4 -7.43 -2.97 7.19
CA TYR A 4 -6.74 -2.85 5.90
C TYR A 4 -5.95 -1.55 5.78
N CYS A 5 -6.46 -0.45 6.36
CA CYS A 5 -5.75 0.82 6.46
C CYS A 5 -4.50 0.72 7.34
N LEU A 6 -4.47 -0.20 8.31
CA LEU A 6 -3.28 -0.50 9.13
C LEU A 6 -2.31 -1.45 8.42
N ILE A 7 -2.84 -2.49 7.75
CA ILE A 7 -2.04 -3.50 7.07
C ILE A 7 -1.26 -2.89 5.90
N TYR A 8 -1.85 -1.96 5.15
CA TYR A 8 -1.23 -1.31 4.00
C TYR A 8 0.11 -0.61 4.30
N PRO A 9 0.19 0.35 5.25
CA PRO A 9 1.46 0.99 5.59
C PRO A 9 2.47 0.00 6.19
N ILE A 10 2.02 -0.96 7.01
CA ILE A 10 2.92 -1.98 7.61
C ILE A 10 3.59 -2.83 6.52
N LEU A 11 2.81 -3.33 5.56
CA LEU A 11 3.34 -4.11 4.44
C LEU A 11 4.26 -3.28 3.56
N THR A 12 3.88 -2.03 3.27
CA THR A 12 4.68 -1.13 2.44
C THR A 12 6.04 -0.88 3.07
N VAL A 13 6.10 -0.55 4.38
CA VAL A 13 7.37 -0.41 5.11
C VAL A 13 8.16 -1.71 5.10
N THR A 14 7.52 -2.85 5.35
CA THR A 14 8.21 -4.13 5.44
C THR A 14 8.86 -4.50 4.11
N LEU A 15 8.13 -4.38 3.00
CA LEU A 15 8.64 -4.64 1.66
C LEU A 15 9.76 -3.66 1.28
N PHE A 16 9.62 -2.39 1.66
CA PHE A 16 10.67 -1.40 1.44
C PHE A 16 11.93 -1.72 2.25
N MET A 17 11.80 -2.14 3.50
CA MET A 17 12.95 -2.51 4.34
C MET A 17 13.66 -3.77 3.83
N VAL A 18 12.91 -4.72 3.25
CA VAL A 18 13.51 -5.87 2.55
C VAL A 18 14.33 -5.41 1.35
N TRP A 19 13.83 -4.43 0.57
CA TRP A 19 14.59 -3.86 -0.54
C TRP A 19 15.86 -3.12 -0.05
N VAL A 20 15.74 -2.30 1.00
CA VAL A 20 16.88 -1.61 1.63
C VAL A 20 18.00 -2.57 1.99
N PHE A 21 17.67 -3.73 2.57
CA PHE A 21 18.63 -4.76 2.94
C PHE A 21 19.34 -5.40 1.74
N GLN A 22 18.72 -5.39 0.56
CA GLN A 22 19.26 -5.94 -0.68
C GLN A 22 19.89 -4.89 -1.59
N SER A 23 19.65 -3.61 -1.34
CA SER A 23 20.11 -2.51 -2.17
C SER A 23 21.64 -2.41 -2.18
N THR A 24 22.20 -2.04 -3.33
CA THR A 24 23.65 -1.84 -3.54
C THR A 24 24.06 -0.38 -3.37
N LEU A 25 23.12 0.48 -2.98
CA LEU A 25 23.34 1.92 -2.80
C LEU A 25 24.25 2.20 -1.59
N PRO A 26 25.03 3.28 -1.61
CA PRO A 26 25.85 3.67 -0.48
C PRO A 26 24.96 4.07 0.72
N GLY A 27 25.41 3.74 1.94
CA GLY A 27 24.59 3.89 3.16
C GLY A 27 24.11 5.32 3.46
N GLY A 28 24.74 6.35 2.90
CA GLY A 28 24.28 7.74 2.98
C GLY A 28 22.98 8.01 2.21
N ASP A 29 22.80 7.38 1.04
CA ASP A 29 21.62 7.57 0.20
C ASP A 29 20.42 6.75 0.70
N ILE A 30 20.68 5.62 1.36
CA ILE A 30 19.63 4.75 1.89
C ILE A 30 19.25 5.12 3.34
N GLY A 31 20.14 5.74 4.11
CA GLY A 31 19.95 5.97 5.55
C GLY A 31 18.72 6.80 5.90
N MET A 32 18.34 7.76 5.04
CA MET A 32 17.14 8.59 5.25
C MET A 32 15.88 8.05 4.56
N ALA A 33 16.03 7.12 3.62
CA ALA A 33 14.91 6.65 2.81
C ALA A 33 13.79 5.96 3.64
N PRO A 34 14.08 5.09 4.62
CA PRO A 34 13.06 4.53 5.51
C PRO A 34 12.28 5.56 6.31
N PHE A 35 12.96 6.63 6.77
CA PHE A 35 12.31 7.71 7.50
C PHE A 35 11.32 8.45 6.60
N LEU A 36 11.71 8.71 5.35
CA LEU A 36 10.87 9.37 4.37
C LEU A 36 9.66 8.49 3.98
N VAL A 37 9.84 7.18 3.77
CA VAL A 37 8.73 6.23 3.60
C VAL A 37 7.77 6.28 4.77
N GLY A 38 8.31 6.22 5.99
CA GLY A 38 7.51 6.25 7.21
C GLY A 38 6.68 7.52 7.34
N LEU A 39 7.28 8.68 7.04
CA LEU A 39 6.60 9.98 7.08
C LEU A 39 5.49 10.07 6.03
N VAL A 40 5.77 9.65 4.79
CA VAL A 40 4.77 9.58 3.70
C VAL A 40 3.59 8.72 4.11
N LEU A 41 3.87 7.51 4.63
CA LEU A 41 2.82 6.58 5.05
C LEU A 41 2.03 7.08 6.24
N LEU A 42 2.64 7.84 7.16
CA LEU A 42 1.95 8.45 8.28
C LEU A 42 0.95 9.52 7.81
N ILE A 43 1.32 10.33 6.82
CA ILE A 43 0.41 11.29 6.17
C ILE A 43 -0.75 10.54 5.48
N VAL A 44 -0.43 9.54 4.66
CA VAL A 44 -1.43 8.73 3.94
C VAL A 44 -2.39 8.07 4.91
N PHE A 45 -1.88 7.46 5.98
CA PHE A 45 -2.67 6.81 7.02
C PHE A 45 -3.59 7.79 7.75
N GLY A 46 -3.10 8.99 8.09
CA GLY A 46 -3.90 10.04 8.73
C GLY A 46 -5.09 10.46 7.87
N VAL A 47 -4.84 10.73 6.58
CA VAL A 47 -5.89 11.10 5.62
C VAL A 47 -6.87 9.94 5.39
N GLU A 48 -6.37 8.71 5.25
CA GLU A 48 -7.18 7.52 5.02
C GLU A 48 -8.11 7.24 6.22
N ILE A 49 -7.62 7.34 7.45
CA ILE A 49 -8.46 7.17 8.65
C ILE A 49 -9.58 8.21 8.69
N ILE A 50 -9.28 9.48 8.40
CA ILE A 50 -10.29 10.55 8.40
C ILE A 50 -11.36 10.22 7.36
N LEU A 51 -10.97 9.83 6.14
CA LEU A 51 -11.89 9.40 5.08
C LEU A 51 -12.75 8.21 5.52
N VAL A 52 -12.15 7.17 6.09
CA VAL A 52 -12.86 5.96 6.55
C VAL A 52 -13.86 6.29 7.66
N LEU A 53 -13.51 7.20 8.57
CA LEU A 53 -14.41 7.65 9.63
C LEU A 53 -15.59 8.45 9.08
N ILE A 54 -15.35 9.39 8.16
CA ILE A 54 -16.40 10.19 7.52
C ILE A 54 -17.36 9.30 6.73
N PHE A 55 -16.83 8.34 5.95
CA PHE A 55 -17.61 7.47 5.09
C PHE A 55 -18.02 6.14 5.74
N ARG A 56 -17.82 5.98 7.06
CA ARG A 56 -18.01 4.72 7.80
C ARG A 56 -19.35 4.02 7.53
N LYS A 57 -20.44 4.80 7.37
CA LYS A 57 -21.79 4.26 7.10
C LYS A 57 -21.97 3.72 5.68
N ARG A 58 -21.19 4.21 4.71
CA ARG A 58 -21.30 3.85 3.27
C ARG A 58 -20.29 2.79 2.82
N LEU A 59 -19.33 2.46 3.69
CA LEU A 59 -18.14 1.66 3.40
C LEU A 59 -18.26 0.17 3.79
N SER A 60 -19.47 -0.38 3.98
CA SER A 60 -19.64 -1.79 4.38
C SER A 60 -19.46 -2.79 3.23
N SER A 61 -19.63 -2.34 1.98
CA SER A 61 -19.63 -3.17 0.77
C SER A 61 -18.21 -3.58 0.31
N MET A 62 -18.12 -4.66 -0.45
CA MET A 62 -16.87 -5.15 -1.06
C MET A 62 -16.26 -4.07 -2.00
N SER A 63 -17.10 -3.44 -2.82
CA SER A 63 -16.66 -2.40 -3.77
C SER A 63 -16.06 -1.19 -3.06
N SER A 64 -16.61 -0.81 -1.91
CA SER A 64 -16.11 0.33 -1.13
C SER A 64 -14.78 0.03 -0.43
N ARG A 65 -14.50 -1.24 -0.11
CA ARG A 65 -13.19 -1.67 0.41
C ARG A 65 -12.09 -1.54 -0.65
N VAL A 66 -12.37 -1.98 -1.87
CA VAL A 66 -11.45 -1.85 -3.00
C VAL A 66 -11.24 -0.38 -3.37
N LEU A 67 -12.31 0.42 -3.40
CA LEU A 67 -12.21 1.86 -3.71
C LEU A 67 -11.31 2.60 -2.70
N SER A 68 -11.39 2.26 -1.41
CA SER A 68 -10.51 2.83 -0.38
C SER A 68 -9.04 2.50 -0.61
N LEU A 69 -8.74 1.26 -1.02
CA LEU A 69 -7.37 0.84 -1.34
C LEU A 69 -6.80 1.59 -2.55
N VAL A 70 -7.61 1.75 -3.61
CA VAL A 70 -7.22 2.54 -4.78
C VAL A 70 -6.97 3.99 -4.38
N PHE A 71 -7.81 4.55 -3.51
CA PHE A 71 -7.63 5.92 -3.01
C PHE A 71 -6.37 6.08 -2.15
N ALA A 72 -6.07 5.10 -1.29
CA ALA A 72 -4.85 5.09 -0.47
C ALA A 72 -3.58 5.02 -1.33
N PHE A 73 -3.60 4.23 -2.41
CA PHE A 73 -2.52 4.18 -3.39
C PHE A 73 -2.34 5.50 -4.12
N LEU A 74 -3.43 6.10 -4.61
CA LEU A 74 -3.38 7.40 -5.28
C LEU A 74 -2.86 8.50 -4.35
N LEU A 75 -3.28 8.50 -3.08
CA LEU A 75 -2.77 9.41 -2.07
C LEU A 75 -1.27 9.21 -1.83
N TYR A 76 -0.81 7.96 -1.74
CA TYR A 76 0.60 7.64 -1.57
C TYR A 76 1.46 8.12 -2.74
N GLU A 77 1.08 7.78 -3.98
CA GLU A 77 1.82 8.26 -5.17
C GLU A 77 1.79 9.78 -5.27
N SER A 78 0.67 10.42 -4.92
CA SER A 78 0.56 11.88 -4.92
C SER A 78 1.47 12.53 -3.87
N THR A 79 1.58 11.96 -2.66
CA THR A 79 2.45 12.50 -1.61
C THR A 79 3.93 12.28 -1.94
N VAL A 80 4.30 11.13 -2.49
CA VAL A 80 5.66 10.88 -3.00
C VAL A 80 6.01 11.88 -4.10
N TRP A 81 5.11 12.13 -5.04
CA TRP A 81 5.31 13.10 -6.11
C TRP A 81 5.51 14.54 -5.59
N VAL A 82 4.66 14.98 -4.65
CA VAL A 82 4.77 16.31 -4.03
C VAL A 82 6.07 16.49 -3.25
N LEU A 83 6.60 15.42 -2.66
CA LEU A 83 7.86 15.45 -1.90
C LEU A 83 9.11 15.34 -2.79
N GLY A 84 8.96 15.46 -4.11
CA GLY A 84 10.07 15.47 -5.06
C GLY A 84 10.42 14.10 -5.66
N GLY A 85 9.58 13.09 -5.44
CA GLY A 85 9.65 11.82 -6.15
C GLY A 85 9.19 11.95 -7.59
N GLU A 86 9.78 11.16 -8.49
CA GLU A 86 9.27 11.03 -9.86
C GLU A 86 8.07 10.08 -9.90
N ILE A 87 7.13 10.30 -10.83
CA ILE A 87 6.01 9.37 -11.06
C ILE A 87 6.57 8.09 -11.68
N VAL A 88 6.71 7.06 -10.85
CA VAL A 88 7.48 5.85 -11.17
C VAL A 88 6.90 5.06 -12.35
N ILE A 89 5.60 5.17 -12.63
CA ILE A 89 4.93 4.50 -13.76
C ILE A 89 5.51 4.92 -15.12
N PHE A 90 6.07 6.13 -15.22
CA PHE A 90 6.61 6.65 -16.50
C PHE A 90 8.12 6.48 -16.67
N ASN A 91 8.89 6.24 -15.59
CA ASN A 91 10.35 6.13 -15.63
C ASN A 91 10.89 4.73 -15.29
N THR A 92 10.02 3.71 -15.25
CA THR A 92 10.29 2.35 -14.70
C THR A 92 11.44 1.56 -15.33
N PHE A 93 12.00 1.99 -16.47
CA PHE A 93 13.01 1.20 -17.21
C PHE A 93 14.36 1.88 -17.42
N LYS A 94 14.63 3.00 -16.75
CA LYS A 94 15.88 3.75 -16.96
C LYS A 94 17.06 3.25 -16.12
N LYS A 95 16.82 2.58 -14.99
CA LYS A 95 17.85 2.10 -14.06
C LYS A 95 17.53 0.71 -13.48
N PRO A 96 18.53 -0.04 -12.99
CA PRO A 96 18.30 -1.29 -12.27
C PRO A 96 17.50 -1.05 -10.99
N PHE A 97 16.54 -1.93 -10.68
CA PHE A 97 15.65 -1.81 -9.51
C PHE A 97 16.38 -1.68 -8.15
N LEU A 98 17.58 -2.25 -8.02
CA LEU A 98 18.39 -2.19 -6.79
C LEU A 98 19.12 -0.85 -6.61
N GLU A 99 19.20 -0.04 -7.66
CA GLU A 99 19.91 1.24 -7.70
C GLU A 99 18.95 2.44 -7.79
N ASP A 100 17.63 2.18 -7.82
CA ASP A 100 16.60 3.19 -7.96
C ASP A 100 15.68 3.19 -6.72
N SER A 101 15.98 4.10 -5.80
CA SER A 101 15.21 4.26 -4.57
C SER A 101 13.76 4.65 -4.85
N ASN A 102 13.52 5.61 -5.76
CA ASN A 102 12.18 6.04 -6.15
C ASN A 102 11.36 4.86 -6.66
N MET A 103 11.98 4.01 -7.48
CA MET A 103 11.33 2.79 -7.95
C MET A 103 10.93 1.86 -6.80
N ALA A 104 11.81 1.66 -5.82
CA ALA A 104 11.50 0.87 -4.63
C ALA A 104 10.38 1.46 -3.76
N PHE A 105 10.29 2.79 -3.65
CA PHE A 105 9.19 3.49 -2.97
C PHE A 105 7.83 3.13 -3.57
N SER A 106 7.67 3.19 -4.90
CA SER A 106 6.39 2.89 -5.54
C SER A 106 6.10 1.40 -5.62
N PHE A 107 7.08 0.55 -5.95
CA PHE A 107 6.84 -0.89 -6.06
C PHE A 107 6.46 -1.53 -4.73
N SER A 108 7.06 -1.12 -3.62
CA SER A 108 6.69 -1.63 -2.29
C SER A 108 5.21 -1.38 -1.97
N SER A 109 4.70 -0.19 -2.31
CA SER A 109 3.28 0.16 -2.18
C SER A 109 2.38 -0.65 -3.13
N VAL A 110 2.76 -0.81 -4.40
CA VAL A 110 2.02 -1.61 -5.37
C VAL A 110 1.93 -3.08 -4.94
N PHE A 111 3.05 -3.67 -4.51
CA PHE A 111 3.08 -5.05 -4.02
C PHE A 111 2.26 -5.22 -2.74
N ALA A 112 2.32 -4.27 -1.80
CA ALA A 112 1.48 -4.27 -0.61
C ALA A 112 -0.02 -4.27 -0.98
N LEU A 113 -0.41 -3.44 -1.96
CA LEU A 113 -1.77 -3.37 -2.45
C LEU A 113 -2.22 -4.67 -3.11
N LEU A 114 -1.38 -5.29 -3.93
CA LEU A 114 -1.64 -6.60 -4.54
C LEU A 114 -1.89 -7.68 -3.48
N ILE A 115 -1.05 -7.74 -2.44
CA ILE A 115 -1.20 -8.71 -1.35
C ILE A 115 -2.53 -8.50 -0.63
N ILE A 116 -2.89 -7.26 -0.31
CA ILE A 116 -4.15 -6.95 0.36
C ILE A 116 -5.35 -7.27 -0.54
N PHE A 117 -5.26 -6.97 -1.83
CA PHE A 117 -6.30 -7.26 -2.80
C PHE A 117 -6.58 -8.76 -2.90
N VAL A 118 -5.52 -9.58 -3.02
CA VAL A 118 -5.62 -11.05 -3.00
C VAL A 118 -6.21 -11.54 -1.67
N GLY A 119 -5.77 -10.98 -0.54
CA GLY A 119 -6.30 -11.32 0.78
C GLY A 119 -7.81 -11.03 0.93
N ILE A 120 -8.27 -9.90 0.40
CA ILE A 120 -9.70 -9.54 0.35
C ILE A 120 -10.48 -10.54 -0.52
N PHE A 121 -9.95 -10.89 -1.68
CA PHE A 121 -10.59 -11.83 -2.62
C PHE A 121 -10.73 -13.23 -2.02
N ILE A 122 -9.67 -13.76 -1.41
CA ILE A 122 -9.68 -15.06 -0.74
C ILE A 122 -10.70 -15.06 0.41
N ASN A 123 -10.70 -14.03 1.26
CA ASN A 123 -11.61 -13.94 2.39
C ASN A 123 -13.08 -13.90 1.93
N HIS A 124 -13.37 -13.16 0.86
CA HIS A 124 -14.71 -13.13 0.26
C HIS A 124 -15.15 -14.51 -0.26
N LYS A 125 -14.26 -15.22 -0.98
CA LYS A 125 -14.54 -16.58 -1.48
C LYS A 125 -14.81 -17.57 -0.34
N ILE A 126 -14.03 -17.51 0.73
CA ILE A 126 -14.21 -18.37 1.92
C ILE A 126 -15.52 -18.03 2.64
N SER A 127 -15.84 -16.75 2.80
CA SER A 127 -17.06 -16.31 3.49
C SER A 127 -18.33 -16.72 2.73
N GLY A 128 -18.32 -16.61 1.39
CA GLY A 128 -19.42 -17.10 0.54
C GLY A 128 -19.57 -18.62 0.59
N SER A 129 -18.46 -19.36 0.64
CA SER A 129 -18.47 -20.82 0.77
C SER A 129 -19.02 -21.29 2.13
N LYS A 130 -18.78 -20.54 3.21
CA LYS A 130 -19.34 -20.86 4.54
C LYS A 130 -20.84 -20.59 4.62
N ALA A 131 -21.33 -19.52 4.00
CA ALA A 131 -22.77 -19.22 3.93
C ALA A 131 -23.56 -20.35 3.25
N LEU A 132 -23.06 -20.85 2.11
CA LEU A 132 -23.67 -21.98 1.38
C LEU A 132 -23.62 -23.31 2.12
N LYS A 133 -22.67 -23.50 3.04
CA LYS A 133 -22.58 -24.72 3.86
C LYS A 133 -23.58 -24.69 5.02
N ASN A 134 -23.92 -23.51 5.54
CA ASN A 134 -24.85 -23.34 6.65
C ASN A 134 -26.33 -23.42 6.23
N GLU A 135 -26.64 -23.22 4.94
CA GLU A 135 -28.00 -23.38 4.37
C GLU A 135 -28.33 -24.84 4.01
N ARG A 136 -27.36 -25.77 4.11
CA ARG A 136 -27.55 -27.20 3.84
C ARG A 136 -27.59 -28.08 5.10
N VAL A 137 -27.62 -27.46 6.27
CA VAL A 137 -27.77 -28.12 7.59
C VAL A 137 -29.07 -27.64 8.20
#